data_AF-A0A3N5Q6F8-F1
#
_entry.id   AF-A0A3N5Q6F8-F1
#
_cell.length_a   1.000
_cell.length_b   1.000
_cell.length_c   1.000
_cell.angle_alpha   90.00
_cell.angle_beta   90.00
_cell.angle_gamma   90.00
#
_symmetry.space_group_name_H-M   'P 1'
#
loop_
_entity.id
_entity.type
_entity.pdbx_description
1 polymer ?
#
loop_
_entity_poly.entity_id
_entity_poly.type
_entity_poly.pdbx_seq_one_letter_code
_entity_poly.pdbx_strand_id
1 'polypeptide(L)'
;MSNGRDFENEREQREWDAQEGALRAERMGGRSGDADVAEYRVIARALRTPPLDPLPSDFAVRTAALALREQRIANETVEVWLERGLVALLLIAGGAALLAYRDSLPELSFSVP
;
A
#
# COMPACT_ATOMS: atom_id res chain seq x y z
N MET A 1 -26.17 -1.90 8.94
CA MET A 1 -24.82 -2.45 9.23
C MET A 1 -23.83 -1.33 8.91
N SER A 2 -23.31 -0.65 9.94
CA SER A 2 -22.33 0.44 9.77
C SER A 2 -20.96 -0.18 9.52
N ASN A 3 -20.38 0.09 8.34
CA ASN A 3 -19.05 -0.35 7.95
C ASN A 3 -17.99 0.47 8.69
N GLY A 4 -17.77 0.20 9.98
CA GLY A 4 -16.55 0.50 10.75
C GLY A 4 -15.84 1.85 10.53
N ARG A 5 -16.56 2.88 10.10
CA ARG A 5 -16.07 4.23 9.87
C ARG A 5 -16.74 5.14 10.87
N ASP A 6 -15.93 5.71 11.73
CA ASP A 6 -16.36 6.71 12.70
C ASP A 6 -16.46 8.03 11.95
N PHE A 7 -17.68 8.43 11.57
CA PHE A 7 -17.93 9.73 10.98
C PHE A 7 -17.93 10.79 12.09
N GLU A 8 -17.24 11.91 11.84
CA GLU A 8 -17.06 12.95 12.86
C GLU A 8 -18.35 13.73 13.11
N ASN A 9 -19.30 13.70 12.16
CA ASN A 9 -20.59 14.35 12.30
C ASN A 9 -21.71 13.65 11.49
N GLU A 10 -22.97 13.92 11.88
CA GLU A 10 -24.15 13.33 11.21
C GLU A 10 -24.33 13.80 9.76
N ARG A 11 -23.74 14.94 9.36
CA ARG A 11 -23.82 15.42 7.97
C ARG A 11 -22.98 14.55 7.05
N GLU A 12 -21.78 14.21 7.49
CA GLU A 12 -20.84 13.34 6.78
C GLU A 12 -21.43 11.94 6.61
N GLN A 13 -22.10 11.41 7.64
CA GLN A 13 -22.83 10.15 7.54
C GLN A 13 -23.96 10.22 6.50
N ARG A 14 -24.73 11.31 6.46
CA ARG A 14 -25.81 11.49 5.47
C ARG A 14 -25.27 11.60 4.04
N GLU A 15 -24.18 12.35 3.85
CA GLU A 15 -23.52 12.49 2.56
C GLU A 15 -22.95 11.14 2.09
N TRP A 16 -22.34 10.39 3.01
CA TRP A 16 -21.85 9.05 2.74
C TRP A 16 -22.99 8.11 2.29
N ASP A 17 -24.11 8.12 3.02
CA ASP A 17 -25.27 7.27 2.71
C ASP A 17 -25.91 7.64 1.36
N ALA A 18 -25.95 8.93 1.01
CA ALA A 18 -26.44 9.41 -0.28
C ALA A 18 -25.55 8.91 -1.44
N GLN A 19 -24.22 8.98 -1.28
CA GLN A 19 -23.26 8.49 -2.28
C GLN A 19 -23.37 6.96 -2.47
N GLU A 20 -23.36 6.20 -1.37
CA GLU A 20 -23.54 4.74 -1.41
C GLU A 20 -24.91 4.33 -1.96
N GLY A 21 -25.94 5.10 -1.64
CA GLY A 21 -27.28 4.95 -2.19
C GLY A 21 -27.29 5.13 -3.71
N ALA A 22 -26.57 6.12 -4.22
CA ALA A 22 -26.48 6.41 -5.65
C ALA A 22 -25.74 5.32 -6.42
N LEU A 23 -24.63 4.80 -5.88
CA LEU A 23 -23.90 3.66 -6.45
C LEU A 23 -24.77 2.39 -6.50
N ARG A 24 -25.59 2.14 -5.47
CA ARG A 24 -26.53 1.00 -5.44
C ARG A 24 -27.69 1.18 -6.41
N ALA A 25 -28.28 2.38 -6.46
CA ALA A 25 -29.39 2.70 -7.35
C ALA A 25 -28.97 2.58 -8.83
N GLU A 26 -27.76 3.02 -9.17
CA GLU A 26 -27.23 2.87 -10.52
C GLU A 26 -27.04 1.38 -10.88
N ARG A 27 -26.50 0.55 -9.98
CA ARG A 27 -26.33 -0.90 -10.21
C ARG A 27 -27.65 -1.64 -10.42
N MET A 28 -28.69 -1.24 -9.70
CA MET A 28 -30.02 -1.85 -9.79
C MET A 28 -30.86 -1.26 -10.93
N GLY A 29 -30.36 -0.26 -11.68
CA GLY A 29 -31.10 0.40 -12.76
C GLY A 29 -32.32 1.21 -12.29
N GLY A 30 -32.48 1.42 -10.98
CA GLY A 30 -33.65 2.03 -10.36
C GLY A 30 -33.61 3.56 -10.36
N ARG A 31 -34.80 4.17 -10.20
CA ARG A 31 -34.95 5.60 -9.92
C ARG A 31 -35.00 5.77 -8.40
N SER A 32 -34.06 6.53 -7.83
CA SER A 32 -34.15 6.94 -6.44
C SER A 32 -35.22 8.03 -6.29
N GLY A 33 -36.02 7.99 -5.22
CA GLY A 33 -36.96 9.04 -4.87
C GLY A 33 -36.32 10.21 -4.12
N ASP A 34 -35.06 10.06 -3.73
CA ASP A 34 -34.27 11.07 -3.02
C ASP A 34 -33.48 11.93 -4.02
N ALA A 35 -33.56 13.26 -3.85
CA ALA A 35 -32.95 14.24 -4.73
C ALA A 35 -31.41 14.19 -4.68
N ASP A 36 -30.84 14.00 -3.49
CA ASP A 36 -29.39 13.95 -3.30
C ASP A 36 -28.81 12.70 -3.98
N VAL A 37 -29.49 11.57 -3.84
CA VAL A 37 -29.13 10.31 -4.50
C VAL A 37 -29.26 10.43 -6.04
N ALA A 38 -30.24 11.20 -6.52
CA ALA A 38 -30.42 11.43 -7.95
C ALA A 38 -29.28 12.27 -8.55
N GLU A 39 -28.77 13.26 -7.82
CA GLU A 39 -27.61 14.06 -8.22
C GLU A 39 -26.34 13.20 -8.27
N TYR A 40 -26.03 12.49 -7.18
CA TYR A 40 -24.87 11.60 -7.12
C TYR A 40 -24.92 10.48 -8.17
N ARG A 41 -26.11 10.06 -8.61
CA ARG A 41 -26.27 9.07 -9.69
C ARG A 41 -25.78 9.59 -11.04
N VAL A 42 -25.92 10.89 -11.32
CA VAL A 42 -25.37 11.49 -12.55
C VAL A 42 -23.85 11.43 -12.53
N ILE A 43 -23.24 11.75 -11.38
CA ILE A 43 -21.79 11.66 -11.18
C ILE A 43 -21.31 10.22 -11.32
N ALA A 44 -21.97 9.27 -10.64
CA ALA A 44 -21.64 7.85 -10.73
C ALA A 44 -21.74 7.31 -12.18
N ARG A 45 -22.74 7.78 -12.93
CA ARG A 45 -22.90 7.44 -14.35
C ARG A 45 -21.80 8.06 -15.22
N ALA A 46 -21.41 9.31 -14.98
CA ALA A 46 -20.33 9.95 -15.71
C ALA A 46 -18.99 9.24 -15.49
N LEU A 47 -18.69 8.84 -14.24
CA LEU A 47 -17.50 8.05 -13.91
C LEU A 47 -17.50 6.66 -14.55
N ARG A 48 -18.68 6.05 -14.70
CA ARG A 48 -18.85 4.74 -15.35
C ARG A 48 -19.00 4.78 -16.86
N THR A 49 -19.23 5.96 -17.43
CA THR A 49 -19.25 6.17 -18.88
C THR A 49 -17.96 6.87 -19.22
N PRO A 50 -16.80 6.18 -19.13
CA PRO A 50 -15.58 6.80 -19.56
C PRO A 50 -15.72 7.16 -21.05
N PRO A 51 -15.48 8.40 -21.47
CA PRO A 51 -15.03 8.66 -22.83
C PRO A 51 -13.58 8.18 -22.91
N LEU A 52 -13.36 6.87 -22.73
CA LEU A 52 -12.06 6.29 -22.99
C LEU A 52 -12.09 5.97 -24.47
N ASP A 53 -11.39 6.80 -25.24
CA ASP A 53 -10.77 6.30 -26.45
C ASP A 53 -10.17 4.91 -26.15
N PRO A 54 -10.33 3.94 -27.05
CA PRO A 54 -9.89 2.58 -26.80
C PRO A 54 -8.44 2.60 -26.31
N LEU A 55 -8.20 1.98 -25.15
CA LEU A 55 -6.85 1.90 -24.59
C LEU A 55 -5.91 1.30 -25.65
N PRO A 56 -4.69 1.84 -25.81
CA PRO A 56 -3.69 1.26 -26.68
C PRO A 56 -3.49 -0.23 -26.36
N SER A 57 -3.33 -1.07 -27.39
CA SER A 57 -3.15 -2.51 -27.22
C SER A 57 -1.93 -2.88 -26.38
N ASP A 58 -0.96 -1.97 -26.27
CA ASP A 58 0.28 -2.12 -25.53
C ASP A 58 0.24 -1.49 -24.12
N PHE A 59 -0.89 -0.95 -23.68
CA PHE A 59 -1.02 -0.31 -22.37
C PHE A 59 -0.58 -1.22 -21.22
N ALA A 60 -1.08 -2.47 -21.21
CA ALA A 60 -0.73 -3.44 -20.18
C ALA A 60 0.79 -3.73 -20.16
N VAL A 61 1.40 -3.83 -21.34
CA VAL A 61 2.85 -4.09 -21.48
C VAL A 61 3.66 -2.90 -20.99
N ARG A 62 3.28 -1.66 -21.33
CA ARG A 62 3.97 -0.45 -20.88
C ARG A 62 3.86 -0.27 -19.36
N THR A 63 2.67 -0.49 -18.80
CA THR A 63 2.44 -0.38 -17.35
C THR A 63 3.22 -1.44 -16.58
N ALA A 64 3.25 -2.68 -17.07
CA ALA A 64 4.06 -3.74 -16.47
C ALA A 64 5.57 -3.42 -16.53
N ALA A 65 6.05 -2.89 -17.66
CA ALA A 65 7.45 -2.49 -17.81
C ALA A 65 7.84 -1.34 -16.86
N LEU A 66 6.94 -0.37 -16.64
CA LEU A 66 7.14 0.72 -15.69
C LEU A 66 7.22 0.20 -14.25
N ALA A 67 6.28 -0.65 -13.84
CA ALA A 67 6.25 -1.23 -12.50
C ALA A 67 7.51 -2.06 -12.18
N LEU A 68 7.97 -2.87 -13.15
CA LEU A 68 9.21 -3.66 -13.00
C LEU A 68 10.46 -2.77 -12.89
N ARG A 69 10.48 -1.64 -13.60
CA ARG A 69 11.59 -0.68 -13.53
C ARG A 69 11.65 0.01 -12.18
N GLU A 70 10.51 0.42 -11.63
CA GLU A 70 10.44 1.05 -10.30
C GLU A 70 10.85 0.09 -9.19
N GLN A 71 10.40 -1.17 -9.23
CA GLN A 71 10.83 -2.20 -8.27
C GLN A 71 12.35 -2.39 -8.30
N ARG A 72 12.98 -2.39 -9.48
CA ARG A 72 14.43 -2.52 -9.60
C ARG A 72 15.19 -1.31 -9.05
N ILE A 73 14.65 -0.10 -9.19
CA ILE A 73 15.31 1.14 -8.72
C ILE A 73 15.18 1.30 -7.19
N ALA A 74 14.06 0.88 -6.61
CA ALA A 74 13.80 1.07 -5.18
C ALA A 74 14.61 0.12 -4.27
N ASN A 75 14.97 -1.08 -4.73
CA ASN A 75 15.26 -2.18 -3.80
C ASN A 75 16.70 -2.73 -3.78
N GLU A 76 17.54 -2.48 -4.80
CA GLU A 76 18.72 -3.36 -4.95
C GLU A 76 20.06 -2.77 -4.52
N THR A 77 20.25 -1.45 -4.58
CA THR A 77 21.59 -0.90 -4.34
C THR A 77 21.74 -0.33 -2.93
N VAL A 78 20.92 0.66 -2.55
CA VAL A 78 21.11 1.33 -1.25
C VAL A 78 20.91 0.39 -0.07
N GLU A 79 19.84 -0.42 -0.10
CA GLU A 79 19.52 -1.38 0.96
C GLU A 79 20.62 -2.43 1.13
N VAL A 80 21.09 -3.03 0.03
CA VAL A 80 22.18 -4.02 0.04
C VAL A 80 23.49 -3.42 0.54
N TRP A 81 23.81 -2.19 0.15
CA TRP A 81 25.01 -1.50 0.64
C TRP A 81 24.91 -1.17 2.13
N LEU A 82 23.74 -0.75 2.61
CA LEU A 82 23.49 -0.47 4.01
C LEU A 82 23.56 -1.73 4.87
N GLU A 83 22.94 -2.82 4.43
CA GLU A 83 22.98 -4.12 5.10
C GLU A 83 24.42 -4.65 5.19
N ARG A 84 25.15 -4.63 4.07
CA ARG A 84 26.56 -5.05 4.04
C ARG A 84 27.43 -4.18 4.95
N GLY A 85 27.20 -2.87 4.96
CA GLY A 85 27.87 -1.94 5.85
C GLY A 85 27.60 -2.25 7.32
N LEU A 86 26.35 -2.53 7.67
CA LEU A 86 25.95 -2.90 9.02
C LEU A 86 26.60 -4.21 9.46
N VAL A 87 26.57 -5.25 8.62
CA VAL A 87 27.22 -6.54 8.91
C VAL A 87 28.73 -6.34 9.10
N ALA A 88 29.39 -5.59 8.22
CA ALA A 88 30.82 -5.32 8.33
C ALA A 88 31.15 -4.57 9.63
N LEU A 89 30.37 -3.55 9.99
CA LEU A 89 30.53 -2.82 11.24
C LEU A 89 30.35 -3.74 12.46
N LEU A 90 29.35 -4.62 12.44
CA LEU A 90 29.07 -5.55 13.53
C LEU A 90 30.22 -6.56 13.72
N LEU A 91 30.78 -7.08 12.62
CA LEU A 91 31.94 -7.97 12.65
C LEU A 91 33.18 -7.26 13.19
N ILE A 92 33.44 -6.02 12.78
CA ILE A 92 34.55 -5.22 13.28
C ILE A 92 34.39 -4.95 14.79
N ALA A 93 33.20 -4.52 15.21
CA ALA A 93 32.91 -4.24 16.61
C ALA A 93 33.01 -5.51 17.47
N GLY A 94 32.46 -6.63 16.99
CA GLY A 94 32.55 -7.93 17.66
C GLY A 94 33.99 -8.43 17.77
N GLY A 95 34.77 -8.32 16.70
CA GLY A 95 36.20 -8.66 16.70
C GLY A 95 37.01 -7.78 17.66
N ALA A 96 36.75 -6.47 17.65
CA ALA A 96 37.37 -5.53 18.59
C ALA A 96 37.02 -5.86 20.04
N ALA A 97 35.77 -6.21 20.33
CA ALA A 97 35.33 -6.63 21.65
C ALA A 97 36.02 -7.94 22.08
N LEU A 98 36.11 -8.95 21.20
CA LEU A 98 36.83 -10.19 21.50
C LEU A 98 38.30 -9.95 21.83
N LEU A 99 38.96 -9.03 21.12
CA LEU A 99 40.35 -8.65 21.41
C LEU A 99 40.47 -7.89 22.73
N ALA A 100 39.55 -6.96 23.00
CA ALA A 100 39.56 -6.13 24.22
C ALA A 100 39.25 -6.93 25.48
N TYR A 101 38.37 -7.92 25.40
CA TYR A 101 37.91 -8.73 26.53
C TYR A 101 38.54 -10.12 26.58
N ARG A 102 39.57 -10.40 25.78
CA ARG A 102 40.18 -11.74 25.61
C ARG A 102 40.48 -12.47 26.93
N ASP A 103 40.92 -11.72 27.96
CA ASP A 103 41.36 -12.25 29.24
C ASP A 103 40.18 -12.41 30.24
N SER A 104 38.98 -11.94 29.87
CA SER A 104 37.73 -11.99 30.63
C SER A 104 36.65 -12.81 29.93
N LEU A 105 36.96 -13.46 28.80
CA LEU A 105 35.99 -14.29 28.09
C LEU A 105 35.70 -15.55 28.92
N PRO A 106 34.43 -15.84 29.27
CA PRO A 106 34.08 -17.14 29.79
C PRO A 106 34.41 -18.19 28.72
N GLU A 107 34.97 -19.34 29.11
CA GLU A 107 35.16 -20.45 28.17
C GLU A 107 33.79 -20.79 27.56
N LEU A 108 33.60 -20.39 26.29
CA LEU A 108 32.41 -20.71 25.53
C LEU A 108 32.45 -22.20 25.21
N SER A 109 32.03 -23.01 26.19
CA SER A 109 31.80 -24.44 26.01
C SER A 109 30.54 -24.60 25.16
N PHE A 110 30.72 -24.63 23.84
CA PHE A 110 29.67 -25.07 22.94
C PHE A 110 29.53 -26.59 23.08
N SER A 111 28.61 -27.01 23.94
CA SER A 111 28.14 -28.41 23.96
C SER A 111 27.25 -28.62 22.75
N VAL A 112 27.82 -29.16 21.67
CA VAL A 112 27.06 -29.66 20.53
C VAL A 112 26.37 -30.98 20.97
N PRO A 113 25.04 -31.14 20.79
CA PRO A 113 24.34 -32.40 21.04
C PRO A 113 24.69 -33.48 20.01
#